data_AF-A0A847XGA4-F1
#
_entry.id   AF-A0A847XGA4-F1
#
_cell.length_a   1.000
_cell.length_b   1.000
_cell.length_c   1.000
_cell.angle_alpha   90.00
_cell.angle_beta   90.00
_cell.angle_gamma   90.00
#
_symmetry.space_group_name_H-M   'P 1'
#
loop_
_entity.id
_entity.type
_entity.pdbx_description
1 polymer ?
#
loop_
_entity_poly.entity_id
_entity_poly.type
_entity_poly.pdbx_seq_one_letter_code
_entity_poly.pdbx_strand_id
1 'polypeptide(L)'
;MTESLLQKTRRLNKTLQGSGSKPVSFQELSKILSQILDANVYIASKKGRVLGYELSTGFDCDIIQAEVVKEKRFPKKYNDQLLKVEETKENVEEITECVFDEVSECDYPNKIVTIIPINSGGSRLATLVLARFGRKFT
;
A
#
# COMPACT_ATOMS: atom_id res chain seq x y z
N MET A 1 18.40 16.28 8.42
CA MET A 1 17.23 17.17 8.29
C MET A 1 16.07 16.37 7.76
N THR A 2 14.94 16.38 8.44
CA THR A 2 13.70 15.72 8.01
C THR A 2 13.16 16.41 6.76
N GLU A 3 12.90 15.67 5.69
CA GLU A 3 12.34 16.21 4.45
C GLU A 3 10.94 16.81 4.70
N SER A 4 10.70 18.04 4.23
CA SER A 4 9.41 18.72 4.40
C SER A 4 8.32 18.14 3.49
N LEU A 5 7.04 18.30 3.86
CA LEU A 5 5.91 17.90 3.01
C LEU A 5 6.00 18.53 1.60
N LEU A 6 6.41 19.79 1.50
CA LEU A 6 6.59 20.47 0.22
C LEU A 6 7.64 19.78 -0.66
N GLN A 7 8.76 19.35 -0.07
CA GLN A 7 9.81 18.64 -0.81
C GLN A 7 9.33 17.27 -1.29
N LYS A 8 8.63 16.53 -0.42
CA LYS A 8 7.97 15.25 -0.75
C LYS A 8 6.99 15.39 -1.91
N THR A 9 6.10 16.39 -1.85
CA THR A 9 5.12 16.66 -2.92
C THR A 9 5.79 17.08 -4.23
N ARG A 10 6.86 17.90 -4.17
CA ARG A 10 7.64 18.28 -5.36
C ARG A 10 8.30 17.07 -6.02
N ARG A 11 8.85 16.16 -5.23
CA ARG A 11 9.48 14.92 -5.73
C ARG A 11 8.46 13.99 -6.39
N LEU A 12 7.29 13.81 -5.77
CA LEU A 12 6.17 13.07 -6.37
C LEU A 12 5.78 13.69 -7.72
N ASN A 13 5.52 15.00 -7.76
CA ASN A 13 5.14 15.70 -8.98
C ASN A 13 6.20 15.61 -10.08
N LYS A 14 7.48 15.80 -9.75
CA LYS A 14 8.59 15.68 -10.71
C LYS A 14 8.63 14.29 -11.33
N THR A 15 8.35 13.26 -10.55
CA THR A 15 8.37 11.88 -11.06
C THR A 15 7.17 11.61 -11.97
N LEU A 16 5.97 12.05 -11.59
CA LEU A 16 4.76 11.96 -12.43
C LEU A 16 4.90 12.73 -13.75
N GLN A 17 5.62 13.85 -13.75
CA GLN A 17 5.88 14.66 -14.96
C GLN A 17 7.02 14.08 -15.83
N GLY A 18 7.93 13.30 -15.23
CA GLY A 18 9.05 12.67 -15.94
C GLY A 18 8.64 11.57 -16.93
N SER A 19 7.44 11.00 -16.76
CA SER A 19 6.85 9.97 -17.63
C SER A 19 6.42 10.49 -19.02
N GLY A 20 6.45 11.81 -19.25
CA GLY A 20 6.10 12.43 -20.53
C GLY A 20 4.64 12.15 -20.93
N SER A 21 4.42 11.62 -22.14
CA SER A 21 3.10 11.23 -22.63
C SER A 21 2.68 9.79 -22.26
N LYS A 22 3.56 9.03 -21.59
CA LYS A 22 3.27 7.64 -21.21
C LYS A 22 2.52 7.59 -19.88
N PRO A 23 1.52 6.71 -19.74
CA PRO A 23 0.88 6.48 -18.44
C PRO A 23 1.91 6.05 -17.40
N VAL A 24 1.85 6.64 -16.20
CA VAL A 24 2.63 6.19 -15.05
C VAL A 24 2.20 4.77 -14.68
N SER A 25 3.16 3.85 -14.56
CA SER A 25 2.85 2.49 -14.14
C SER A 25 2.55 2.45 -12.63
N PHE A 26 1.63 1.58 -12.21
CA PHE A 26 1.34 1.38 -10.78
C PHE A 26 2.57 0.97 -9.98
N GLN A 27 3.49 0.19 -10.58
CA GLN A 27 4.72 -0.22 -9.93
C GLN A 27 5.64 0.98 -9.61
N GLU A 28 5.81 1.89 -10.57
CA GLU A 28 6.61 3.09 -10.39
C GLU A 28 5.98 4.02 -9.33
N LEU A 29 4.66 4.16 -9.36
CA LEU A 29 3.92 4.92 -8.36
C LEU A 29 4.11 4.34 -6.94
N SER A 30 3.97 3.02 -6.79
CA SER A 30 4.17 2.34 -5.50
C SER A 30 5.57 2.58 -4.94
N LYS A 31 6.60 2.53 -5.80
CA LYS A 31 7.99 2.79 -5.41
C LYS A 31 8.19 4.21 -4.89
N ILE A 32 7.65 5.20 -5.59
CA ILE A 32 7.75 6.61 -5.19
C ILE A 32 7.05 6.84 -3.85
N LEU A 33 5.82 6.33 -3.71
CA LEU A 33 5.03 6.47 -2.50
C LEU A 33 5.71 5.81 -1.30
N SER A 34 6.28 4.62 -1.48
CA SER A 34 7.00 3.91 -0.42
C SER A 34 8.19 4.71 0.09
N GLN A 35 8.97 5.30 -0.81
CA GLN A 35 10.12 6.14 -0.45
C GLN A 35 9.72 7.44 0.25
N ILE A 36 8.62 8.07 -0.17
CA ILE A 36 8.15 9.34 0.40
C ILE A 36 7.53 9.15 1.79
N LEU A 37 6.75 8.07 1.94
CA LEU A 37 5.98 7.77 3.14
C LEU A 37 6.71 6.88 4.12
N ASP A 38 7.82 6.27 3.70
CA ASP A 38 8.61 5.33 4.48
C ASP A 38 7.69 4.25 5.05
N ALA A 39 7.07 3.51 4.11
CA ALA A 39 6.01 2.54 4.33
C ALA A 39 5.96 1.52 3.20
N ASN A 40 5.43 0.33 3.48
CA ASN A 40 4.97 -0.61 2.47
C ASN A 40 3.76 -0.03 1.74
N VAL A 41 3.71 -0.21 0.43
CA VAL A 41 2.67 0.32 -0.45
C VAL A 41 2.12 -0.78 -1.32
N TYR A 42 0.80 -0.91 -1.37
CA TYR A 42 0.10 -1.86 -2.25
C TYR A 42 -1.04 -1.14 -2.97
N ILE A 43 -1.14 -1.35 -4.27
CA ILE A 43 -2.28 -0.88 -5.08
C ILE A 43 -3.01 -2.11 -5.59
N ALA A 44 -4.24 -2.33 -5.13
CA ALA A 44 -5.04 -3.48 -5.52
C ALA A 44 -6.29 -3.05 -6.28
N SER A 45 -6.59 -3.75 -7.37
CA SER A 45 -7.85 -3.60 -8.10
C SER A 45 -9.05 -4.02 -7.23
N LYS A 46 -10.26 -3.63 -7.64
CA LYS A 46 -11.52 -4.09 -7.01
C LYS A 46 -11.62 -5.63 -6.85
N LYS A 47 -10.96 -6.40 -7.72
CA LYS A 47 -10.96 -7.88 -7.69
C LYS A 47 -9.83 -8.48 -6.82
N GLY A 48 -9.08 -7.67 -6.08
CA GLY A 48 -7.97 -8.10 -5.23
C GLY A 48 -6.63 -8.30 -5.93
N ARG A 49 -6.57 -8.21 -7.28
CA ARG A 49 -5.28 -8.27 -8.00
C ARG A 49 -4.39 -7.08 -7.61
N VAL A 50 -3.16 -7.34 -7.20
CA VAL A 50 -2.14 -6.34 -6.91
C VAL A 50 -1.59 -5.81 -8.24
N LEU A 51 -1.80 -4.53 -8.50
CA LEU A 51 -1.40 -3.82 -9.71
C LEU A 51 0.03 -3.27 -9.61
N GLY A 52 0.46 -2.92 -8.40
CA GLY A 52 1.80 -2.47 -8.07
C GLY A 52 2.01 -2.51 -6.56
N TYR A 53 3.25 -2.77 -6.13
CA TYR A 53 3.61 -2.75 -4.72
C TYR A 53 5.07 -2.34 -4.55
N GLU A 54 5.43 -1.82 -3.39
CA GLU A 54 6.81 -1.62 -2.97
C GLU A 54 6.89 -1.83 -1.46
N LEU A 55 7.89 -2.59 -1.01
CA LEU A 55 8.17 -2.77 0.40
C LEU A 55 9.23 -1.75 0.85
N SER A 56 9.04 -1.11 1.99
CA SER A 56 10.05 -0.21 2.54
C SER A 56 11.33 -0.98 2.90
N THR A 57 12.48 -0.34 2.69
CA THR A 57 13.79 -0.90 3.05
C THR A 57 13.86 -1.36 4.51
N GLY A 58 14.37 -2.56 4.74
CA GLY A 58 14.44 -3.19 6.07
C GLY A 58 13.19 -4.00 6.44
N PHE A 59 12.20 -4.08 5.56
CA PHE A 59 11.09 -5.00 5.71
C PHE A 59 11.43 -6.35 5.06
N ASP A 60 11.60 -7.38 5.88
CA ASP A 60 11.85 -8.76 5.42
C ASP A 60 10.80 -9.68 6.02
N CYS A 61 9.78 -10.01 5.23
CA CYS A 61 8.72 -10.94 5.62
C CYS A 61 8.57 -11.95 4.50
N ASP A 62 9.08 -13.16 4.74
CA ASP A 62 9.08 -14.25 3.76
C ASP A 62 7.68 -14.61 3.26
N ILE A 63 6.66 -14.45 4.11
CA ILE A 63 5.25 -14.70 3.77
C ILE A 63 4.74 -13.67 2.74
N ILE A 64 5.04 -12.38 2.94
CA ILE A 64 4.67 -11.33 2.00
C ILE A 64 5.46 -11.48 0.69
N GLN A 65 6.73 -11.88 0.78
CA GLN A 65 7.51 -12.21 -0.40
C GLN A 65 6.91 -13.41 -1.16
N ALA A 66 6.46 -14.47 -0.48
CA ALA A 66 5.88 -15.63 -1.15
C ALA A 66 4.53 -15.30 -1.82
N GLU A 67 3.60 -14.69 -1.11
CA GLU A 67 2.20 -14.51 -1.54
C GLU A 67 2.01 -13.33 -2.50
N VAL A 68 2.66 -12.17 -2.25
CA VAL A 68 2.52 -10.99 -3.11
C VAL A 68 3.39 -11.11 -4.37
N VAL A 69 4.58 -11.70 -4.25
CA VAL A 69 5.50 -11.80 -5.40
C VAL A 69 5.09 -12.92 -6.35
N LYS A 70 4.59 -14.07 -5.86
CA LYS A 70 4.13 -15.18 -6.71
C LYS A 70 2.71 -14.99 -7.24
N GLU A 71 1.73 -14.77 -6.37
CA GLU A 71 0.31 -14.80 -6.76
C GLU A 71 -0.23 -13.41 -7.17
N LYS A 72 0.45 -12.33 -6.77
CA LYS A 72 0.08 -10.93 -7.09
C LYS A 72 -1.39 -10.61 -6.79
N ARG A 73 -1.94 -11.13 -5.70
CA ARG A 73 -3.35 -10.97 -5.33
C ARG A 73 -3.54 -11.02 -3.82
N PHE A 74 -4.42 -10.18 -3.30
CA PHE A 74 -4.89 -10.28 -1.92
C PHE A 74 -5.88 -11.43 -1.74
N PRO A 75 -5.87 -12.14 -0.60
CA PRO A 75 -6.91 -13.09 -0.26
C PRO A 75 -8.30 -12.47 -0.34
N LYS A 76 -9.29 -13.27 -0.78
CA LYS A 76 -10.65 -12.77 -1.04
C LYS A 76 -11.26 -12.10 0.19
N LYS A 77 -11.15 -12.74 1.36
CA LYS A 77 -11.67 -12.22 2.64
C LYS A 77 -11.08 -10.85 2.97
N TYR A 78 -9.77 -10.68 2.80
CA TYR A 78 -9.11 -9.40 3.01
C TYR A 78 -9.57 -8.33 2.01
N ASN A 79 -9.62 -8.66 0.72
CA ASN A 79 -10.10 -7.73 -0.30
C ASN A 79 -11.56 -7.29 -0.04
N ASP A 80 -12.43 -8.21 0.38
CA ASP A 80 -13.82 -7.89 0.71
C ASP A 80 -13.93 -6.94 1.92
N GLN A 81 -12.99 -7.00 2.88
CA GLN A 81 -12.89 -6.01 3.96
C GLN A 81 -12.43 -4.64 3.44
N LEU A 82 -11.41 -4.61 2.57
CA LEU A 82 -10.92 -3.36 1.96
C LEU A 82 -12.01 -2.62 1.15
N LEU A 83 -12.91 -3.37 0.52
CA LEU A 83 -14.01 -2.81 -0.28
C LEU A 83 -15.12 -2.17 0.58
N LYS A 84 -15.24 -2.53 1.87
CA LYS A 84 -16.19 -1.91 2.81
C LYS A 84 -15.77 -0.51 3.27
N VAL A 85 -14.49 -0.16 3.08
CA VAL A 85 -13.95 1.14 3.45
C VAL A 85 -14.31 2.14 2.35
N GLU A 86 -15.22 3.07 2.62
CA GLU A 86 -15.73 4.04 1.63
C GLU A 86 -14.95 5.36 1.62
N GLU A 87 -14.36 5.73 2.76
CA GLU A 87 -13.48 6.89 2.94
C GLU A 87 -12.12 6.47 3.47
N THR A 88 -11.10 7.34 3.39
CA THR A 88 -9.78 7.03 3.94
C THR A 88 -9.90 6.67 5.42
N LYS A 89 -9.32 5.52 5.78
CA LYS A 89 -9.22 5.05 7.16
C LYS A 89 -7.76 4.90 7.53
N GLU A 90 -7.23 5.85 8.27
CA GLU A 90 -5.84 5.89 8.72
C GLU A 90 -5.62 5.21 10.06
N ASN A 91 -4.36 4.81 10.30
CA ASN A 91 -3.89 4.31 11.59
C ASN A 91 -4.71 3.15 12.17
N VAL A 92 -5.22 2.29 11.29
CA VAL A 92 -5.87 1.05 11.68
C VAL A 92 -4.82 0.12 12.26
N GLU A 93 -5.00 -0.26 13.52
CA GLU A 93 -4.26 -1.33 14.13
C GLU A 93 -4.79 -2.64 13.53
N GLU A 94 -3.96 -3.32 12.75
CA GLU A 94 -4.36 -4.56 12.10
C GLU A 94 -4.31 -5.68 13.13
N ILE A 95 -5.44 -6.40 13.27
CA ILE A 95 -5.56 -7.53 14.20
C ILE A 95 -4.50 -8.57 13.83
N THR A 96 -3.92 -9.18 14.86
CA THR A 96 -2.78 -10.11 14.96
C THR A 96 -2.56 -11.18 13.88
N GLU A 97 -3.51 -11.40 12.96
CA GLU A 97 -3.40 -12.38 11.88
C GLU A 97 -2.70 -11.78 10.65
N CYS A 98 -1.79 -12.53 10.05
CA CYS A 98 -1.14 -12.09 8.81
C CYS A 98 -2.18 -12.03 7.68
N VAL A 99 -2.24 -10.89 6.99
CA VAL A 99 -3.16 -10.64 5.85
C VAL A 99 -3.06 -11.70 4.75
N PHE A 100 -1.92 -12.37 4.66
CA PHE A 100 -1.59 -13.36 3.63
C PHE A 100 -1.51 -14.78 4.16
N ASP A 101 -1.53 -14.96 5.48
CA ASP A 101 -1.45 -16.27 6.12
C ASP A 101 -2.28 -16.24 7.41
N GLU A 102 -3.48 -16.81 7.35
CA GLU A 102 -4.40 -16.87 8.49
C GLU A 102 -3.96 -17.91 9.55
N VAL A 103 -2.86 -18.65 9.30
CA VAL A 103 -2.39 -19.74 10.17
C VAL A 103 -1.16 -19.33 10.98
N SER A 104 -0.31 -18.46 10.43
CA SER A 104 0.94 -18.04 11.08
C SER A 104 0.76 -16.77 11.92
N GLU A 105 1.34 -16.78 13.13
CA GLU A 105 1.49 -15.55 13.92
C GLU A 105 2.35 -14.54 13.16
N CYS A 106 1.90 -13.28 13.08
CA CYS A 106 2.66 -12.25 12.40
C CYS A 106 3.84 -11.81 13.27
N ASP A 107 5.08 -11.98 12.78
CA ASP A 107 6.31 -11.52 13.44
C ASP A 107 6.35 -10.02 13.75
N TYR A 108 5.38 -9.26 13.24
CA TYR A 108 5.31 -7.80 13.33
C TYR A 108 4.00 -7.30 13.96
N PRO A 109 3.83 -7.44 15.29
CA PRO A 109 2.57 -7.16 16.00
C PRO A 109 2.17 -5.67 16.08
N ASN A 110 3.05 -4.74 15.67
CA ASN A 110 2.81 -3.29 15.72
C ASN A 110 2.60 -2.68 14.34
N LYS A 111 1.90 -3.41 13.46
CA LYS A 111 1.58 -2.96 12.11
C LYS A 111 0.48 -1.91 12.14
N ILE A 112 0.76 -0.75 11.57
CA ILE A 112 -0.18 0.35 11.42
C ILE A 112 -0.52 0.45 9.94
N VAL A 113 -1.82 0.43 9.62
CA VAL A 113 -2.33 0.42 8.25
C VAL A 113 -3.16 1.66 7.97
N THR A 114 -3.02 2.20 6.76
CA THR A 114 -3.91 3.23 6.22
C THR A 114 -4.51 2.72 4.92
N ILE A 115 -5.84 2.72 4.83
CA ILE A 115 -6.62 2.23 3.70
C ILE A 115 -7.23 3.42 2.98
N ILE A 116 -6.90 3.59 1.70
CA ILE A 116 -7.33 4.73 0.88
C ILE A 116 -8.11 4.21 -0.33
N PRO A 117 -9.43 4.45 -0.40
CA PRO A 117 -10.24 4.15 -1.58
C PRO A 117 -9.80 4.96 -2.80
N ILE A 118 -9.63 4.30 -3.96
CA ILE A 118 -9.38 4.96 -5.24
C ILE A 118 -10.69 4.92 -6.04
N ASN A 119 -11.38 6.06 -6.10
CA ASN A 119 -12.66 6.23 -6.79
C ASN A 119 -12.52 7.14 -8.00
N SER A 120 -13.25 6.85 -9.09
CA SER A 120 -13.35 7.72 -10.26
C SER A 120 -14.69 7.50 -10.95
N GLY A 121 -15.30 8.56 -11.50
CA GLY A 121 -16.58 8.47 -12.21
C GLY A 121 -17.72 7.86 -11.36
N GLY A 122 -17.69 8.07 -10.04
CA GLY A 122 -18.69 7.50 -9.11
C GLY A 122 -18.51 6.01 -8.80
N SER A 123 -17.40 5.38 -9.21
CA SER A 123 -17.14 3.95 -8.98
C SER A 123 -15.80 3.70 -8.31
N ARG A 124 -15.74 2.65 -7.49
CA ARG A 124 -14.51 2.13 -6.87
C ARG A 124 -13.65 1.43 -7.93
N LEU A 125 -12.48 1.99 -8.22
CA LEU A 125 -11.52 1.42 -9.15
C LEU A 125 -10.55 0.46 -8.43
N ALA A 126 -10.00 0.93 -7.31
CA ALA A 126 -8.90 0.26 -6.62
C ALA A 126 -8.83 0.67 -5.14
N THR A 127 -7.91 0.06 -4.40
CA THR A 127 -7.56 0.41 -3.02
C THR A 127 -6.07 0.62 -2.96
N LEU A 128 -5.63 1.73 -2.36
CA LEU A 128 -4.26 1.96 -1.91
C LEU A 128 -4.17 1.55 -0.44
N VAL A 129 -3.27 0.63 -0.13
CA VAL A 129 -2.99 0.18 1.24
C VAL A 129 -1.57 0.58 1.58
N LEU A 130 -1.42 1.29 2.69
CA LEU A 130 -0.14 1.68 3.26
C LEU A 130 0.05 0.93 4.58
N ALA A 131 1.23 0.36 4.81
CA ALA A 131 1.53 -0.31 6.06
C ALA A 131 2.94 0.05 6.55
N ARG A 132 3.09 0.35 7.84
CA ARG A 132 4.40 0.55 8.47
C ARG A 132 4.35 0.21 9.95
N PHE A 133 5.51 0.15 10.59
CA PHE A 133 5.65 -0.27 11.98
C PHE A 133 6.04 0.88 12.89
N GLY A 134 5.51 0.87 14.12
CA GLY A 134 5.97 1.73 15.21
C GLY A 134 5.71 3.23 15.06
N ARG A 135 5.17 3.70 13.92
CA ARG A 135 4.88 5.12 13.67
C ARG A 135 3.53 5.33 12.99
N LYS A 136 2.64 6.10 13.63
CA LYS A 136 1.34 6.51 13.06
C LYS A 136 1.49 7.43 11.87
N PHE A 137 0.66 7.29 10.85
CA PHE A 137 0.50 8.22 9.73
C PHE A 137 -0.09 9.55 10.23
N THR A 138 0.43 10.65 9.68
CA THR A 138 0.14 12.04 10.06
C THR A 138 0.07 12.92 8.83
#